data_AF-A0A7K4RCT3-F1
#
_entry.id   AF-A0A7K4RCT3-F1
#
_cell.length_a   1.000
_cell.length_b   1.000
_cell.length_c   1.000
_cell.angle_alpha   90.00
_cell.angle_beta   90.00
_cell.angle_gamma   90.00
#
_symmetry.space_group_name_H-M   'P 1'
#
loop_
_entity.id
_entity.type
_entity.pdbx_description
1 polymer ?
#
loop_
_entity_poly.entity_id
_entity_poly.type
_entity_poly.pdbx_seq_one_letter_code
_entity_poly.pdbx_strand_id
1 'polypeptide(L)'
;FLSLLTGNTMVLWSTCRTSLLKSVTSRFIKNLACSGICASLVCVPFDIALSASPHCCWWIYTMLFCRIAKFLHKVFCSVTILSFPAIALDRYYSVLYPLERKITDAKSRDLVIYIWAHAIVASIPVFVVTNVFDIYAMSTCSESWSYSLGHLIYVIIYNITTVIVPVAVVFLFMILIRRALSASQKKKV
;
A
#
# COMPACT_ATOMS: atom_id res chain seq x y z
N PHE A 1 12.20 10.82 6.20
CA PHE A 1 10.94 11.56 6.37
C PHE A 1 10.77 12.65 5.30
N LEU A 2 11.58 13.72 5.33
CA LEU A 2 11.46 14.85 4.40
C LEU A 2 11.43 14.43 2.93
N SER A 3 12.34 13.54 2.51
CA SER A 3 12.42 13.03 1.14
C SER A 3 11.16 12.29 0.66
N LEU A 4 10.54 11.49 1.54
CA LEU A 4 9.30 10.75 1.22
C LEU A 4 8.11 11.70 1.09
N LEU A 5 8.03 12.68 1.99
CA LEU A 5 6.96 13.67 1.98
C LEU A 5 7.06 14.59 0.75
N THR A 6 8.25 15.12 0.46
CA THR A 6 8.49 15.97 -0.72
C THR A 6 8.28 15.18 -2.02
N GLY A 7 8.72 13.92 -2.07
CA GLY A 7 8.52 13.07 -3.25
C GLY A 7 7.05 12.84 -3.57
N ASN A 8 6.25 12.38 -2.59
CA ASN A 8 4.83 12.10 -2.82
C ASN A 8 4.01 13.38 -3.09
N THR A 9 4.33 14.49 -2.42
CA THR A 9 3.67 15.79 -2.70
C THR A 9 4.00 16.30 -4.09
N MET A 10 5.24 16.17 -4.55
CA MET A 10 5.63 16.52 -5.91
C MET A 10 4.92 15.67 -6.96
N VAL A 11 4.80 14.36 -6.74
CA VAL A 11 4.05 13.44 -7.62
C VAL A 11 2.57 13.85 -7.69
N LEU A 12 1.96 14.14 -6.53
CA LEU A 12 0.57 14.61 -6.45
C LEU A 12 0.38 15.91 -7.23
N TRP A 13 1.26 16.89 -6.99
CA TRP A 13 1.21 18.20 -7.65
C TRP A 13 1.39 18.09 -9.16
N SER A 14 2.42 17.37 -9.61
CA SER A 14 2.69 17.14 -11.04
C SER A 14 1.53 16.44 -11.74
N THR A 15 0.93 15.44 -11.08
CA THR A 15 -0.21 14.69 -11.63
C THR A 15 -1.48 15.54 -11.72
N CYS A 16 -1.68 16.48 -10.78
CA CYS A 16 -2.81 17.43 -10.84
C CYS A 16 -2.63 18.50 -11.91
N ARG A 17 -1.40 18.93 -12.18
CA ARG A 17 -1.07 19.91 -13.23
C ARG A 17 -1.07 19.30 -14.64
N THR A 18 -0.72 18.02 -14.75
CA THR A 18 -0.59 17.35 -16.04
C THR A 18 -1.93 16.79 -16.51
N SER A 19 -2.58 17.49 -17.44
CA SER A 19 -3.81 17.02 -18.12
C SER A 19 -3.56 15.91 -19.16
N LEU A 20 -2.29 15.64 -19.48
CA LEU A 20 -1.89 14.64 -20.49
C LEU A 20 -2.06 13.18 -20.03
N LEU A 21 -2.24 12.96 -18.73
CA LEU A 21 -2.46 11.62 -18.20
C LEU A 21 -3.93 11.22 -18.36
N LYS A 22 -4.18 9.97 -18.78
CA LYS A 22 -5.54 9.40 -18.78
C LYS A 22 -6.15 9.57 -17.38
N SER A 23 -7.44 9.94 -17.32
CA SER A 23 -8.17 10.18 -16.05
C SER A 23 -8.06 9.01 -15.06
N VAL A 24 -8.03 7.77 -15.59
CA VAL A 24 -7.81 6.54 -14.83
C VAL A 24 -6.41 6.47 -14.22
N THR A 25 -5.36 6.60 -15.04
CA THR A 25 -3.96 6.55 -14.58
C THR A 25 -3.66 7.62 -13.54
N SER A 26 -4.13 8.85 -13.80
CA SER A 26 -4.00 9.98 -12.87
C SER A 26 -4.63 9.66 -11.51
N ARG A 27 -5.76 8.94 -11.48
CA ARG A 27 -6.41 8.55 -10.22
C ARG A 27 -5.57 7.57 -9.40
N PHE A 28 -5.01 6.53 -10.01
CA PHE A 28 -4.17 5.58 -9.29
C PHE A 28 -2.88 6.22 -8.78
N ILE A 29 -2.26 7.11 -9.56
CA ILE A 29 -1.06 7.85 -9.14
C ILE A 29 -1.39 8.77 -7.96
N LYS A 30 -2.52 9.50 -8.02
CA LYS A 30 -2.99 10.31 -6.89
C LYS A 30 -3.26 9.47 -5.65
N ASN A 31 -3.88 8.29 -5.80
CA ASN A 31 -4.11 7.37 -4.68
C ASN A 31 -2.80 6.97 -3.99
N LEU A 32 -1.78 6.61 -4.78
CA LEU A 32 -0.45 6.22 -4.27
C LEU A 32 0.25 7.40 -3.57
N ALA A 33 0.19 8.59 -4.15
CA ALA A 33 0.78 9.78 -3.54
C ALA A 33 0.08 10.14 -2.22
N CYS A 34 -1.25 10.08 -2.17
CA CYS A 34 -2.02 10.33 -0.95
C CYS A 34 -1.69 9.29 0.13
N SER A 35 -1.67 7.99 -0.18
CA SER A 35 -1.31 6.97 0.80
C SER A 35 0.12 7.15 1.30
N GLY A 36 1.05 7.52 0.43
CA GLY A 36 2.44 7.83 0.79
C GLY A 36 2.59 9.05 1.70
N ILE A 37 1.84 10.13 1.45
CA ILE A 37 1.81 11.33 2.31
C ILE A 37 1.24 10.98 3.68
N CYS A 38 0.09 10.30 3.72
CA CYS A 38 -0.55 9.89 4.96
C CYS A 38 0.35 8.96 5.79
N ALA A 39 0.98 7.96 5.15
CA ALA A 39 1.96 7.10 5.81
C ALA A 39 3.16 7.90 6.31
N SER A 40 3.68 8.84 5.52
CA SER A 40 4.81 9.67 5.93
C SER A 40 4.46 10.50 7.16
N LEU A 41 3.30 11.13 7.20
CA LEU A 41 2.87 12.01 8.30
C LEU A 41 2.48 11.25 9.58
N VAL A 42 1.89 10.06 9.45
CA VAL A 42 1.38 9.31 10.62
C VAL A 42 2.40 8.29 11.12
N CYS A 43 2.98 7.51 10.22
CA CYS A 43 3.79 6.36 10.61
C CYS A 43 5.21 6.77 10.99
N VAL A 44 5.85 7.63 10.20
CA VAL A 44 7.28 7.94 10.39
C VAL A 44 7.53 8.71 11.70
N PRO A 45 6.74 9.74 12.09
CA PRO A 45 6.91 10.38 13.39
C PRO A 45 6.64 9.41 14.54
N PHE A 46 5.68 8.51 14.39
CA PHE A 46 5.37 7.49 15.38
C PHE A 46 6.55 6.51 15.56
N ASP A 47 7.14 6.02 14.47
CA ASP A 47 8.31 5.14 14.54
C ASP A 47 9.56 5.86 15.11
N ILE A 48 9.76 7.14 14.78
CA ILE A 48 10.84 7.97 15.36
C ILE A 48 10.62 8.16 16.86
N ALA A 49 9.39 8.51 17.30
CA ALA A 49 9.06 8.69 18.70
C ALA A 49 9.27 7.40 19.51
N LEU A 50 8.89 6.25 18.94
CA LEU A 50 9.10 4.95 19.56
C LEU A 50 10.61 4.62 19.69
N SER A 51 11.40 4.94 18.67
CA SER A 51 12.84 4.66 18.64
C SER A 51 13.66 5.58 19.54
N ALA A 52 13.28 6.86 19.65
CA ALA A 52 14.05 7.88 20.37
C ALA A 52 13.87 7.82 21.89
N SER A 53 12.72 7.34 22.39
CA SER A 53 12.52 7.20 23.82
C SER A 53 11.55 6.06 24.17
N PRO A 54 12.06 4.83 24.37
CA PRO A 54 11.24 3.69 24.80
C PRO A 54 10.58 3.92 26.17
N HIS A 55 11.22 4.72 27.03
CA HIS A 55 10.87 4.90 28.45
C HIS A 55 10.19 6.24 28.77
N CYS A 56 10.36 7.30 27.96
CA CYS A 56 9.84 8.65 28.24
C CYS A 56 8.54 8.93 27.49
N CYS A 57 7.72 7.90 27.31
CA CYS A 57 6.50 7.99 26.51
C CYS A 57 5.30 8.21 27.46
N TRP A 58 5.20 9.37 28.12
CA TRP A 58 3.99 9.71 28.91
C TRP A 58 2.72 9.70 28.02
N TRP A 59 2.88 10.00 26.74
CA TRP A 59 1.81 9.90 25.74
C TRP A 59 1.35 8.45 25.44
N ILE A 60 2.13 7.44 25.83
CA ILE A 60 1.74 6.03 25.76
C ILE A 60 0.59 5.67 26.70
N TYR A 61 0.20 6.59 27.59
CA TYR A 61 -0.97 6.45 28.44
C TYR A 61 -2.28 6.36 27.63
N THR A 62 -2.28 6.79 26.35
CA THR A 62 -3.42 6.50 25.47
C THR A 62 -3.11 5.26 24.63
N MET A 63 -3.26 4.06 25.21
CA MET A 63 -3.11 2.76 24.51
C MET A 63 -3.84 2.73 23.14
N LEU A 64 -4.93 3.50 23.02
CA LEU A 64 -5.69 3.68 21.80
C LEU A 64 -4.89 4.32 20.66
N PHE A 65 -4.07 5.35 20.92
CA PHE A 65 -3.32 6.03 19.86
C PHE A 65 -2.31 5.08 19.22
N CYS A 66 -1.58 4.31 20.02
CA CYS A 66 -0.59 3.35 19.54
C CYS A 66 -1.22 2.28 18.63
N ARG A 67 -2.39 1.75 19.03
CA ARG A 67 -3.18 0.81 18.22
C ARG A 67 -3.66 1.45 16.91
N ILE A 68 -4.16 2.68 16.95
CA ILE A 68 -4.59 3.43 15.77
C ILE A 68 -3.41 3.65 14.82
N ALA A 69 -2.25 4.07 15.32
CA ALA A 69 -1.07 4.34 14.50
C ALA A 69 -0.57 3.06 13.79
N LYS A 70 -0.48 1.93 14.51
CA LYS A 70 -0.12 0.63 13.92
C LYS A 70 -1.16 0.14 12.90
N PHE A 71 -2.45 0.32 13.20
CA PHE A 71 -3.53 0.03 12.26
C PHE A 71 -3.40 0.86 10.97
N LEU A 72 -3.27 2.19 11.10
CA LEU A 72 -3.11 3.09 9.95
C LEU A 72 -1.85 2.77 9.15
N HIS A 73 -0.75 2.43 9.81
CA HIS A 73 0.47 1.96 9.14
C HIS A 73 0.17 0.75 8.24
N LYS A 74 -0.46 -0.29 8.78
CA LYS A 74 -0.84 -1.48 8.01
C LYS A 74 -1.79 -1.14 6.85
N VAL A 75 -2.76 -0.26 7.07
CA VAL A 75 -3.70 0.18 6.04
C VAL A 75 -2.96 0.88 4.89
N PHE A 76 -2.13 1.89 5.17
CA PHE A 76 -1.46 2.65 4.10
C PHE A 76 -0.44 1.79 3.32
N CYS A 77 0.26 0.88 4.00
CA CYS A 77 1.14 -0.09 3.34
C CYS A 77 0.34 -1.02 2.42
N SER A 78 -0.79 -1.56 2.89
CA SER A 78 -1.68 -2.41 2.09
C SER A 78 -2.24 -1.66 0.87
N VAL A 79 -2.75 -0.44 1.05
CA VAL A 79 -3.28 0.39 -0.04
C VAL A 79 -2.22 0.62 -1.11
N THR A 80 -0.98 0.89 -0.70
CA THR A 80 0.14 1.11 -1.62
C THR A 80 0.43 -0.15 -2.43
N ILE A 81 0.54 -1.31 -1.78
CA ILE A 81 0.86 -2.58 -2.46
C ILE A 81 -0.27 -2.98 -3.43
N LEU A 82 -1.52 -2.91 -2.97
CA LEU A 82 -2.71 -3.24 -3.75
C LEU A 82 -2.96 -2.26 -4.92
N SER A 83 -2.39 -1.07 -4.88
CA SER A 83 -2.45 -0.11 -6.00
C SER A 83 -1.55 -0.51 -7.17
N PHE A 84 -0.42 -1.21 -6.94
CA PHE A 84 0.49 -1.59 -8.03
C PHE A 84 -0.15 -2.51 -9.09
N PRO A 85 -0.91 -3.56 -8.74
CA PRO A 85 -1.64 -4.37 -9.72
C PRO A 85 -2.60 -3.55 -10.59
N ALA A 86 -3.32 -2.59 -9.99
CA ALA A 86 -4.26 -1.74 -10.71
C ALA A 86 -3.53 -0.83 -11.72
N ILE A 87 -2.38 -0.28 -11.32
CA ILE A 87 -1.51 0.49 -12.21
C ILE A 87 -0.96 -0.41 -13.33
N ALA A 88 -0.48 -1.61 -13.01
CA ALA A 88 0.04 -2.56 -14.00
C ALA A 88 -1.03 -2.98 -15.02
N LEU A 89 -2.26 -3.19 -14.58
CA LEU A 89 -3.41 -3.50 -15.42
C LEU A 89 -3.76 -2.33 -16.36
N ASP A 90 -3.80 -1.10 -15.83
CA ASP A 90 -4.03 0.11 -16.63
C ASP A 90 -2.96 0.27 -17.73
N ARG A 91 -1.69 0.04 -17.36
CA ARG A 91 -0.58 0.04 -18.34
C ARG A 91 -0.72 -1.07 -19.36
N TYR A 92 -1.07 -2.28 -18.94
CA TYR A 92 -1.28 -3.41 -19.84
C TYR A 92 -2.34 -3.08 -20.90
N TYR A 93 -3.51 -2.59 -20.50
CA TYR A 93 -4.55 -2.20 -21.46
C TYR A 93 -4.15 -1.02 -22.33
N SER A 94 -3.47 -0.02 -21.78
CA SER A 94 -3.02 1.13 -22.56
C SER A 94 -1.99 0.78 -23.63
N VAL A 95 -1.18 -0.28 -23.42
CA VAL A 95 -0.16 -0.71 -24.38
C VAL A 95 -0.76 -1.64 -25.43
N LEU A 96 -1.60 -2.61 -25.05
CA LEU A 96 -2.15 -3.59 -25.99
C LEU A 96 -3.37 -3.09 -26.76
N TYR A 97 -4.17 -2.19 -26.16
CA TYR A 97 -5.42 -1.70 -26.73
C TYR A 97 -5.44 -0.17 -26.73
N PRO A 98 -4.54 0.49 -27.50
CA PRO A 98 -4.40 1.95 -27.46
C PRO A 98 -5.67 2.71 -27.88
N LEU A 99 -6.50 2.09 -28.73
CA LEU A 99 -7.74 2.68 -29.27
C LEU A 99 -9.01 2.30 -28.48
N GLU A 100 -8.94 1.31 -27.57
CA GLU A 100 -10.08 0.87 -26.78
C GLU A 100 -9.90 1.24 -25.30
N ARG A 101 -10.82 2.06 -24.78
CA ARG A 101 -10.81 2.40 -23.35
C ARG A 101 -11.47 1.29 -22.51
N LYS A 102 -10.69 0.25 -22.16
CA LYS A 102 -11.19 -0.91 -21.39
C LYS A 102 -11.47 -0.59 -19.91
N ILE A 103 -10.66 0.26 -19.30
CA ILE A 103 -10.92 0.76 -17.94
C ILE A 103 -11.67 2.09 -18.03
N THR A 104 -12.94 2.05 -17.67
CA THR A 104 -13.79 3.25 -17.53
C THR A 104 -13.47 4.01 -16.24
N ASP A 105 -13.80 5.30 -16.19
CA ASP A 105 -13.64 6.08 -14.97
C ASP A 105 -14.52 5.59 -13.80
N ALA A 106 -15.64 4.91 -14.05
CA ALA A 106 -16.41 4.27 -12.98
C ALA A 106 -15.61 3.12 -12.34
N LYS A 107 -15.21 2.13 -13.16
CA LYS A 107 -14.41 0.98 -12.69
C LYS A 107 -13.14 1.38 -11.95
N SER A 108 -12.42 2.42 -12.38
CA SER A 108 -11.21 2.85 -11.66
C SER A 108 -11.50 3.46 -10.29
N ARG A 109 -12.66 4.11 -10.11
CA ARG A 109 -13.13 4.55 -8.79
C ARG A 109 -13.48 3.35 -7.93
N ASP A 110 -14.21 2.38 -8.48
CA ASP A 110 -14.65 1.19 -7.76
C ASP A 110 -13.43 0.35 -7.31
N LEU A 111 -12.39 0.26 -8.14
CA LEU A 111 -11.12 -0.37 -7.77
C LEU A 111 -10.43 0.33 -6.60
N VAL A 112 -10.39 1.67 -6.59
CA VAL A 112 -9.80 2.41 -5.46
C VAL A 112 -10.61 2.16 -4.18
N ILE A 113 -11.94 2.21 -4.25
CA ILE A 113 -12.82 1.91 -3.11
C ILE A 113 -12.56 0.49 -2.59
N TYR A 114 -12.46 -0.49 -3.49
CA TYR A 114 -12.13 -1.87 -3.13
C TYR A 114 -10.77 -1.98 -2.43
N ILE A 115 -9.73 -1.30 -2.94
CA ILE A 115 -8.39 -1.31 -2.35
C ILE A 115 -8.44 -0.80 -0.90
N TRP A 116 -9.11 0.32 -0.66
CA TRP A 116 -9.25 0.90 0.68
C TRP A 116 -10.05 -0.01 1.61
N ALA A 117 -11.20 -0.52 1.15
CA ALA A 117 -12.04 -1.42 1.93
C ALA A 117 -11.28 -2.70 2.31
N HIS A 118 -10.60 -3.33 1.35
CA HIS A 118 -9.80 -4.53 1.58
C HIS A 118 -8.65 -4.25 2.56
N ALA A 119 -7.92 -3.14 2.39
CA ALA A 119 -6.84 -2.75 3.29
C ALA A 119 -7.31 -2.52 4.72
N ILE A 120 -8.45 -1.85 4.91
CA ILE A 120 -9.07 -1.63 6.21
C ILE A 120 -9.43 -2.96 6.84
N VAL A 121 -10.22 -3.79 6.15
CA VAL A 121 -10.70 -5.09 6.67
C VAL A 121 -9.54 -6.02 7.01
N ALA A 122 -8.54 -6.13 6.14
CA ALA A 122 -7.35 -6.95 6.37
C ALA A 122 -6.49 -6.47 7.56
N SER A 123 -6.62 -5.18 7.93
CA SER A 123 -5.88 -4.58 9.04
C SER A 123 -6.64 -4.59 10.36
N ILE A 124 -7.96 -4.87 10.37
CA ILE A 124 -8.78 -4.93 11.61
C ILE A 124 -8.17 -5.89 12.65
N PRO A 125 -7.72 -7.11 12.31
CA PRO A 125 -7.16 -8.01 13.31
C PRO A 125 -5.91 -7.44 13.99
N VAL A 126 -5.12 -6.59 13.31
CA VAL A 126 -4.02 -5.88 13.97
C VAL A 126 -4.54 -4.92 15.02
N PHE A 127 -5.60 -4.17 14.73
CA PHE A 127 -6.17 -3.26 15.72
C PHE A 127 -6.69 -3.98 16.98
N VAL A 128 -7.30 -5.15 16.79
CA VAL A 128 -7.92 -5.94 17.87
C VAL A 128 -6.90 -6.76 18.66
N VAL A 129 -5.95 -7.40 17.96
CA VAL A 129 -5.03 -8.39 18.55
C VAL A 129 -3.74 -7.76 19.05
N THR A 130 -3.31 -6.60 18.52
CA THR A 130 -2.07 -5.96 18.98
C THR A 130 -2.21 -5.53 20.44
N ASN A 131 -1.57 -6.29 21.32
CA ASN A 131 -1.42 -5.88 22.70
C ASN A 131 -0.33 -4.81 22.79
N VAL A 132 -0.43 -3.93 23.78
CA VAL A 132 0.58 -2.87 23.93
C VAL A 132 1.94 -3.47 24.35
N PHE A 133 1.92 -4.58 25.10
CA PHE A 133 3.10 -5.36 25.50
C PHE A 133 3.91 -5.90 24.31
N ASP A 134 3.25 -6.25 23.22
CA ASP A 134 3.85 -6.74 21.98
C ASP A 134 4.78 -5.73 21.32
N ILE A 135 4.45 -4.45 21.48
CA ILE A 135 5.19 -3.32 20.92
C ILE A 135 6.43 -3.01 21.78
N TYR A 136 6.33 -3.19 23.10
CA TYR A 136 7.44 -3.07 24.04
C TYR A 136 8.40 -4.26 24.00
N ALA A 137 7.92 -5.48 23.78
CA ALA A 137 8.74 -6.68 23.62
C ALA A 137 9.61 -6.65 22.35
N MET A 138 9.25 -5.85 21.33
CA MET A 138 10.14 -5.60 20.19
C MET A 138 11.32 -4.68 20.56
N SER A 139 11.18 -3.86 21.62
CA SER A 139 12.25 -3.02 22.17
C SER A 139 13.05 -3.67 23.31
N THR A 140 12.54 -4.77 23.88
CA THR A 140 13.20 -5.55 24.92
C THR A 140 13.27 -6.99 24.44
N CYS A 141 14.45 -7.44 23.99
CA CYS A 141 14.70 -8.84 23.62
C CYS A 141 14.27 -9.78 24.76
N SER A 142 13.02 -10.25 24.72
CA SER A 142 12.49 -11.26 25.61
C SER A 142 11.60 -12.18 24.78
N GLU A 143 12.14 -13.38 24.59
CA GLU A 143 11.47 -14.50 23.94
C GLU A 143 10.29 -14.99 24.78
N SER A 144 9.11 -15.10 24.16
CA SER A 144 8.31 -16.33 24.06
C SER A 144 6.87 -15.97 23.66
N TRP A 145 6.72 -15.61 22.39
CA TRP A 145 5.40 -15.40 21.81
C TRP A 145 4.71 -16.75 21.64
N SER A 146 3.76 -17.07 22.51
CA SER A 146 2.82 -18.16 22.27
C SER A 146 1.89 -17.75 21.13
N TYR A 147 2.35 -17.92 19.89
CA TYR A 147 1.53 -17.66 18.71
C TYR A 147 0.32 -18.58 18.73
N SER A 148 -0.86 -18.03 18.95
CA SER A 148 -2.10 -18.78 18.76
C SER A 148 -2.21 -19.19 17.29
N LEU A 149 -2.74 -20.38 17.02
CA LEU A 149 -2.98 -20.87 15.66
C LEU A 149 -3.74 -19.83 14.81
N GLY A 150 -4.67 -19.09 15.43
CA GLY A 150 -5.41 -18.00 14.78
C GLY A 150 -4.54 -16.84 14.33
N HIS A 151 -3.55 -16.42 15.13
CA HIS A 151 -2.62 -15.36 14.74
C HIS A 151 -1.74 -15.81 13.56
N LEU A 152 -1.26 -17.06 13.58
CA LEU A 152 -0.47 -17.62 12.47
C LEU A 152 -1.28 -17.67 11.18
N ILE A 153 -2.52 -18.18 11.24
CA ILE A 153 -3.43 -18.23 10.08
C ILE A 153 -3.68 -16.82 9.54
N TYR A 154 -3.97 -15.85 10.41
CA TYR A 154 -4.16 -14.46 10.00
C TYR A 154 -2.93 -13.90 9.28
N VAL A 155 -1.73 -14.05 9.86
CA VAL A 155 -0.50 -13.53 9.26
C VAL A 155 -0.25 -14.16 7.89
N ILE A 156 -0.45 -15.48 7.76
CA ILE A 156 -0.28 -16.18 6.47
C ILE A 156 -1.29 -15.67 5.43
N ILE A 157 -2.59 -15.65 5.77
CA ILE A 157 -3.65 -15.19 4.86
C ILE A 157 -3.40 -13.74 4.44
N TYR A 158 -3.08 -12.87 5.40
CA TYR A 158 -2.77 -11.46 5.14
C TYR A 158 -1.60 -11.34 4.17
N ASN A 159 -0.47 -12.01 4.42
CA ASN A 159 0.70 -11.91 3.54
C ASN A 159 0.42 -12.46 2.14
N ILE A 160 -0.30 -13.58 2.03
CA ILE A 160 -0.67 -14.14 0.73
C ILE A 160 -1.54 -13.15 -0.06
N THR A 161 -2.61 -12.65 0.57
CA THR A 161 -3.62 -11.81 -0.10
C THR A 161 -3.16 -10.39 -0.38
N THR A 162 -2.38 -9.78 0.51
CA THR A 162 -1.98 -8.35 0.41
C THR A 162 -0.59 -8.14 -0.15
N VAL A 163 0.28 -9.17 -0.17
CA VAL A 163 1.66 -9.04 -0.65
C VAL A 163 1.94 -9.98 -1.81
N ILE A 164 1.85 -11.30 -1.58
CA ILE A 164 2.32 -12.30 -2.55
C ILE A 164 1.48 -12.26 -3.83
N VAL A 165 0.15 -12.33 -3.70
CA VAL A 165 -0.76 -12.32 -4.85
C VAL A 165 -0.65 -11.00 -5.63
N PRO A 166 -0.72 -9.80 -5.02
CA PRO A 166 -0.53 -8.54 -5.72
C PRO A 166 0.78 -8.45 -6.48
N VAL A 167 1.91 -8.82 -5.85
CA VAL A 167 3.23 -8.78 -6.49
C VAL A 167 3.31 -9.76 -7.66
N ALA A 168 2.78 -10.97 -7.50
CA ALA A 168 2.71 -11.95 -8.58
C ALA A 168 1.89 -11.41 -9.78
N VAL A 169 0.74 -10.79 -9.51
CA VAL A 169 -0.10 -10.18 -10.56
C VAL A 169 0.64 -9.06 -11.30
N VAL A 170 1.35 -8.19 -10.58
CA VAL A 170 2.18 -7.14 -11.21
C VAL A 170 3.24 -7.75 -12.11
N PHE A 171 3.95 -8.77 -11.62
CA PHE A 171 5.01 -9.44 -12.38
C PHE A 171 4.46 -10.10 -13.65
N LEU A 172 3.30 -10.76 -13.56
CA LEU A 172 2.60 -11.34 -14.70
C LEU A 172 2.25 -10.29 -15.74
N PHE A 173 1.63 -9.17 -15.34
CA PHE A 173 1.31 -8.08 -16.29
C PHE A 173 2.57 -7.51 -16.94
N MET A 174 3.66 -7.34 -16.19
CA MET A 174 4.92 -6.85 -16.73
C MET A 174 5.52 -7.82 -17.76
N ILE A 175 5.47 -9.13 -17.51
CA ILE A 175 5.88 -10.14 -18.51
C ILE A 175 5.02 -10.05 -19.76
N LEU A 176 3.69 -9.96 -19.61
CA LEU A 176 2.76 -9.88 -20.74
C LEU A 176 3.00 -8.63 -21.59
N ILE A 177 3.23 -7.48 -20.95
CA ILE A 177 3.60 -6.23 -21.63
C ILE A 177 4.90 -6.42 -22.42
N ARG A 178 5.95 -6.97 -21.80
CA ARG A 178 7.24 -7.22 -22.48
C ARG A 178 7.06 -8.12 -23.70
N ARG A 179 6.34 -9.25 -23.56
CA ARG A 179 6.07 -10.17 -24.67
C ARG A 179 5.32 -9.50 -25.82
N ALA A 180 4.29 -8.70 -25.51
CA ALA A 180 3.51 -7.97 -26.52
C ALA A 180 4.36 -6.94 -27.27
N LEU A 181 5.22 -6.21 -26.56
CA LEU A 181 6.14 -5.24 -27.18
C LEU A 181 7.17 -5.93 -28.07
N SER A 182 7.77 -7.04 -27.64
CA SER A 182 8.71 -7.81 -28.45
C SER A 182 8.06 -8.39 -29.71
N ALA A 183 6.81 -8.86 -29.64
CA ALA A 183 6.08 -9.35 -30.80
C ALA A 183 5.77 -8.22 -31.80
N SER A 184 5.41 -7.04 -31.30
CA SER A 184 5.12 -5.86 -32.13
C SER A 184 6.36 -5.33 -32.86
N GLN A 185 7.54 -5.41 -32.23
CA GLN A 185 8.82 -5.05 -32.85
C GLN A 185 9.18 -6.03 -34.00
N LYS A 186 9.00 -7.33 -33.80
CA LYS A 186 9.26 -8.35 -34.84
C LYS A 186 8.37 -8.22 -36.07
N LYS A 187 7.17 -7.64 -35.95
CA LYS A 187 6.23 -7.44 -37.08
C LYS A 187 6.59 -6.22 -37.96
N LYS A 188 7.49 -5.34 -37.49
CA LYS A 188 7.94 -4.14 -38.21
C LYS A 188 9.26 -4.34 -38.97
N VAL A 189 9.96 -5.43 -38.71
CA VAL A 189 11.18 -5.86 -39.42
C VAL A 189 10.78 -6.85 -40.49
#